data_AF-A0A534P711-F1
#
_entry.id   AF-A0A534P711-F1
#
_cell.length_a   1.000
_cell.length_b   1.000
_cell.length_c   1.000
_cell.angle_alpha   90.00
_cell.angle_beta   90.00
_cell.angle_gamma   90.00
#
_symmetry.space_group_name_H-M   'P 1'
#
loop_
_entity.id
_entity.type
_entity.pdbx_description
1 polymer ?
#
loop_
_entity_poly.entity_id
_entity_poly.type
_entity_poly.pdbx_seq_one_letter_code
_entity_poly.pdbx_strand_id
1 'polypeptide(L)'
;MSEGSVLSPQSVREFFRDLLQRALENQRARVQPFTELYVVNLLHEFLLSEALYVQADDGTWQQKPLAFLLKEALEEAGPTRVHLLKRLGDTSLFVSGFFPDSLARRSSLVDDDYYIAMGGRAYDAVGVLGGHRDLWSELSSRFRLLVDLLNEVSERTQLSTNAGIVRLYERWKKTGSERLASLLAGQGVTLSLKGFVQ
;
A
#
# COMPACT_ATOMS: atom_id res chain seq x y z
N MET A 1 -25.05 9.30 21.92
CA MET A 1 -24.81 10.18 20.76
C MET A 1 -23.35 10.00 20.39
N SER A 2 -23.07 9.16 19.39
CA SER A 2 -21.71 8.85 18.98
C SER A 2 -21.28 9.91 17.97
N GLU A 3 -20.48 10.87 18.40
CA GLU A 3 -19.85 11.84 17.50
C GLU A 3 -19.02 11.07 16.48
N GLY A 4 -19.46 11.12 15.21
CA GLY A 4 -18.64 10.66 14.09
C GLY A 4 -17.41 11.55 14.02
N SER A 5 -16.28 11.05 14.52
CA SER A 5 -15.00 11.75 14.45
C SER A 5 -14.69 12.04 12.98
N VAL A 6 -14.74 13.32 12.62
CA VAL A 6 -14.31 13.79 11.30
C VAL A 6 -12.81 13.55 11.22
N LEU A 7 -12.43 12.53 10.44
CA LEU A 7 -11.03 12.23 10.16
C LEU A 7 -10.41 13.37 9.34
N SER A 8 -9.69 14.28 10.01
CA SER A 8 -8.87 15.28 9.33
C SER A 8 -7.60 14.62 8.76
N PRO A 9 -6.99 15.16 7.69
CA PRO A 9 -5.73 14.62 7.15
C PRO A 9 -4.61 14.54 8.20
N GLN A 10 -4.58 15.48 9.14
CA GLN A 10 -3.65 15.48 10.27
C GLN A 10 -3.92 14.31 11.23
N SER A 11 -5.18 14.02 11.55
CA SER A 11 -5.53 12.90 12.44
C SER A 11 -5.26 11.54 11.81
N VAL A 12 -5.39 11.41 10.48
CA VAL A 12 -5.03 10.17 9.76
C VAL A 12 -3.53 9.93 9.80
N ARG A 13 -2.72 10.98 9.61
CA ARG A 13 -1.25 10.87 9.67
C ARG A 13 -0.76 10.49 11.06
N GLU A 14 -1.33 11.09 12.11
CA GLU A 14 -1.02 10.75 13.50
C GLU A 14 -1.43 9.32 13.83
N PHE A 15 -2.60 8.88 13.38
CA PHE A 15 -3.05 7.51 13.52
C PHE A 15 -2.07 6.48 12.92
N PHE A 16 -1.58 6.70 11.70
CA PHE A 16 -0.59 5.78 11.10
C PHE A 16 0.76 5.83 11.79
N ARG A 17 1.16 7.00 12.32
CA ARG A 17 2.37 7.12 13.12
C ARG A 17 2.28 6.25 14.37
N ASP A 18 1.18 6.35 15.11
CA ASP A 18 0.96 5.57 16.32
C ASP A 18 0.95 4.06 16.04
N LEU A 19 0.30 3.64 14.95
CA LEU A 19 0.30 2.24 14.54
C LEU A 19 1.69 1.75 14.14
N LEU A 20 2.44 2.54 13.36
CA LEU A 20 3.79 2.18 12.94
C LEU A 20 4.75 2.11 14.14
N GLN A 21 4.64 3.03 15.10
CA GLN A 21 5.44 3.00 16.33
C GLN A 21 5.18 1.76 17.16
N ARG A 22 3.90 1.38 17.32
CA ARG A 22 3.53 0.13 18.01
C ARG A 22 4.09 -1.10 17.30
N ALA A 23 4.09 -1.12 15.96
CA ALA A 23 4.67 -2.21 15.18
C ALA A 23 6.20 -2.28 15.35
N LEU A 24 6.88 -1.13 15.31
CA LEU A 24 8.32 -1.04 15.57
C LEU A 24 8.69 -1.56 16.96
N GLU A 25 7.92 -1.18 17.99
CA GLU A 25 8.10 -1.66 19.37
C GLU A 25 7.86 -3.16 19.47
N ASN A 26 6.76 -3.67 18.92
CA ASN A 26 6.38 -5.08 18.97
C ASN A 26 7.43 -5.97 18.29
N GLN A 27 7.91 -5.57 17.12
CA GLN A 27 8.93 -6.30 16.36
C GLN A 27 10.36 -6.03 16.85
N ARG A 28 10.53 -5.19 17.89
CA ARG A 28 11.83 -4.74 18.42
C ARG A 28 12.74 -4.18 17.32
N ALA A 29 12.14 -3.56 16.33
CA ALA A 29 12.80 -3.01 15.17
C ALA A 29 13.13 -1.53 15.40
N ARG A 30 14.08 -1.02 14.63
CA ARG A 30 14.41 0.42 14.57
C ARG A 30 14.60 0.81 13.11
N VAL A 31 14.10 1.97 12.75
CA VAL A 31 14.35 2.62 11.46
C VAL A 31 14.81 4.05 11.71
N GLN A 32 15.44 4.70 10.74
CA GLN A 32 15.78 6.11 10.90
C GLN A 32 14.51 6.99 10.99
N PRO A 33 14.57 8.15 11.68
CA PRO A 33 13.42 9.06 11.80
C PRO A 33 12.85 9.50 10.45
N PHE A 34 13.70 9.72 9.45
CA PHE A 34 13.26 10.09 8.10
C PHE A 34 12.55 8.94 7.38
N THR A 35 12.95 7.69 7.64
CA THR A 35 12.30 6.49 7.10
C THR A 35 10.91 6.30 7.71
N GLU A 36 10.78 6.47 9.03
CA GLU A 36 9.47 6.46 9.71
C GLU A 36 8.53 7.52 9.11
N LEU A 37 9.00 8.77 9.00
CA LEU A 37 8.22 9.86 8.41
C LEU A 37 7.81 9.56 6.97
N TYR A 38 8.72 8.99 6.18
CA TYR A 38 8.45 8.61 4.80
C TYR A 38 7.33 7.57 4.71
N VAL A 39 7.41 6.50 5.50
CA VAL A 39 6.43 5.41 5.51
C VAL A 39 5.06 5.88 5.99
N VAL A 40 5.01 6.76 6.99
CA VAL A 40 3.74 7.36 7.45
C VAL A 40 3.10 8.21 6.34
N ASN A 41 3.89 9.00 5.62
CA ASN A 41 3.38 9.79 4.49
C ASN A 41 2.91 8.88 3.35
N LEU A 42 3.65 7.80 3.05
CA LEU A 42 3.27 6.78 2.08
C LEU A 42 1.87 6.21 2.38
N LEU A 43 1.64 5.76 3.62
CA LEU A 43 0.34 5.21 4.04
C LEU A 43 -0.80 6.22 3.90
N HIS A 44 -0.54 7.47 4.27
CA HIS A 44 -1.50 8.57 4.12
C HIS A 44 -1.82 8.84 2.64
N GLU A 45 -0.82 8.91 1.76
CA GLU A 45 -1.00 9.15 0.33
C GLU A 45 -1.76 8.02 -0.36
N PHE A 46 -1.46 6.76 -0.03
CA PHE A 46 -2.11 5.60 -0.67
C PHE A 46 -3.56 5.40 -0.27
N LEU A 47 -3.97 5.88 0.91
CA LEU A 47 -5.38 5.94 1.27
C LEU A 47 -6.19 6.95 0.45
N LEU A 48 -5.54 8.03 0.02
CA LEU A 48 -6.15 9.09 -0.78
C LEU A 48 -6.02 8.81 -2.29
N SER A 49 -5.13 7.90 -2.67
CA SER A 49 -4.83 7.60 -4.07
C SER A 49 -5.72 6.49 -4.63
N GLU A 50 -6.51 6.84 -5.64
CA GLU A 50 -7.27 5.91 -6.48
C GLU A 50 -6.35 5.19 -7.52
N ALA A 51 -5.08 5.60 -7.65
CA ALA A 51 -4.21 5.34 -8.80
C ALA A 51 -3.47 3.98 -8.83
N LEU A 52 -3.87 3.02 -8.00
CA LEU A 52 -3.26 1.69 -7.95
C LEU A 52 -3.88 0.67 -8.91
N TYR A 53 -5.05 0.97 -9.45
CA TYR A 53 -5.82 0.06 -10.28
C TYR A 53 -5.94 0.60 -11.71
N VAL A 54 -5.81 -0.29 -12.67
CA VAL A 54 -5.98 -0.06 -14.11
C VAL A 54 -7.13 -0.94 -14.57
N GLN A 55 -7.97 -0.41 -15.45
CA GLN A 55 -9.02 -1.19 -16.08
C GLN A 55 -8.38 -2.10 -17.12
N ALA A 56 -8.54 -3.41 -16.95
CA ALA A 56 -8.19 -4.41 -17.93
C ALA A 56 -9.19 -4.39 -19.10
N ASP A 57 -8.81 -5.00 -20.21
CA ASP A 57 -9.61 -5.01 -21.45
C ASP A 57 -10.97 -5.72 -21.28
N ASP A 58 -11.11 -6.56 -20.25
CA ASP A 58 -12.36 -7.23 -19.86
C ASP A 58 -13.26 -6.37 -18.96
N GLY A 59 -12.89 -5.10 -18.72
CA GLY A 59 -13.59 -4.17 -17.85
C GLY A 59 -13.30 -4.35 -16.36
N THR A 60 -12.50 -5.35 -15.97
CA THR A 60 -12.12 -5.58 -14.56
C THR A 60 -11.03 -4.61 -14.12
N TRP A 61 -11.09 -4.13 -12.87
CA TRP A 61 -10.03 -3.28 -12.33
C TRP A 61 -8.96 -4.13 -11.67
N GLN A 62 -7.77 -4.16 -12.27
CA GLN A 62 -6.63 -4.92 -11.79
C GLN A 62 -5.51 -4.00 -11.31
N GLN A 63 -4.71 -4.46 -10.35
CA GLN A 63 -3.50 -3.74 -9.98
C GLN A 63 -2.56 -3.67 -11.18
N LYS A 64 -2.00 -2.49 -11.45
CA LYS A 64 -1.00 -2.36 -12.51
C LYS A 64 0.18 -3.30 -12.20
N PRO A 65 0.54 -4.24 -13.07
CA PRO A 65 1.66 -5.13 -12.81
C PRO A 65 2.96 -4.34 -12.67
N LEU A 66 3.79 -4.70 -11.69
CA LEU A 66 5.05 -4.00 -11.40
C LEU A 66 5.99 -3.93 -12.63
N ALA A 67 5.94 -4.95 -13.49
CA ALA A 67 6.70 -4.96 -14.75
C ALA A 67 6.36 -3.80 -15.69
N PHE A 68 5.10 -3.36 -15.76
CA PHE A 68 4.72 -2.20 -16.58
C PHE A 68 5.22 -0.89 -15.97
N LEU A 69 5.15 -0.75 -14.64
CA LEU A 69 5.73 0.40 -13.94
C LEU A 69 7.25 0.47 -14.15
N LEU A 70 7.93 -0.67 -14.11
CA LEU A 70 9.36 -0.75 -14.41
C LEU A 70 9.65 -0.38 -15.87
N LYS A 71 8.88 -0.91 -16.82
CA LYS A 71 9.04 -0.59 -18.24
C LYS A 71 8.97 0.92 -18.49
N GLU A 72 7.94 1.59 -17.95
CA GLU A 72 7.80 3.05 -18.05
C GLU A 72 9.00 3.77 -17.46
N ALA A 73 9.51 3.31 -16.32
CA ALA A 73 10.71 3.90 -15.72
C ALA A 73 11.97 3.73 -16.58
N LEU A 74 12.09 2.63 -17.32
CA LEU A 74 13.23 2.34 -18.19
C LEU A 74 13.20 3.12 -19.50
N GLU A 75 12.01 3.53 -19.96
CA GLU A 75 11.82 4.35 -21.17
C GLU A 75 12.12 5.84 -20.92
N GLU A 76 12.17 6.24 -19.64
CA GLU A 76 12.42 7.62 -19.22
C GLU A 76 13.86 7.88 -18.76
N ALA A 77 14.22 9.15 -18.61
CA ALA A 77 15.54 9.57 -18.11
C ALA A 77 15.44 10.70 -17.07
N GLY A 78 16.56 10.95 -16.38
CA GLY A 78 16.68 12.06 -15.44
C GLY A 78 15.65 12.03 -14.31
N PRO A 79 15.12 13.18 -13.87
CA PRO A 79 14.18 13.27 -12.76
C PRO A 79 12.90 12.45 -12.93
N THR A 80 12.40 12.32 -14.17
CA THR A 80 11.18 11.54 -14.47
C THR A 80 11.41 10.06 -14.16
N ARG A 81 12.55 9.50 -14.57
CA ARG A 81 12.91 8.11 -14.24
C ARG A 81 13.02 7.89 -12.73
N VAL A 82 13.62 8.83 -12.01
CA VAL A 82 13.72 8.75 -10.53
C VAL A 82 12.32 8.73 -9.90
N HIS A 83 11.41 9.56 -10.38
CA HIS A 83 10.03 9.58 -9.89
C HIS A 83 9.28 8.26 -10.15
N LEU A 84 9.41 7.70 -11.36
CA LEU A 84 8.78 6.43 -11.71
C LEU A 84 9.35 5.24 -10.91
N LEU A 85 10.66 5.21 -10.68
CA LEU A 85 11.29 4.21 -9.82
C LEU A 85 10.84 4.36 -8.35
N LYS A 86 10.72 5.59 -7.84
CA LYS A 86 10.14 5.83 -6.51
C LYS A 86 8.73 5.26 -6.44
N ARG A 87 7.87 5.57 -7.42
CA ARG A 87 6.50 5.05 -7.49
C ARG A 87 6.45 3.53 -7.55
N LEU A 88 7.38 2.89 -8.27
CA LEU A 88 7.52 1.43 -8.32
C LEU A 88 7.85 0.86 -6.93
N GLY A 89 8.82 1.45 -6.22
CA GLY A 89 9.19 1.05 -4.85
C GLY A 89 8.03 1.21 -3.87
N ASP A 90 7.40 2.38 -3.90
CA ASP A 90 6.24 2.75 -3.07
C ASP A 90 5.06 1.80 -3.28
N THR A 91 4.73 1.53 -4.55
CA THR A 91 3.66 0.59 -4.91
C THR A 91 4.02 -0.81 -4.44
N SER A 92 5.26 -1.25 -4.63
CA SER A 92 5.68 -2.58 -4.19
C SER A 92 5.51 -2.73 -2.69
N LEU A 93 6.00 -1.75 -1.91
CA LEU A 93 5.99 -1.76 -0.45
C LEU A 93 4.58 -1.76 0.10
N PHE A 94 3.73 -0.87 -0.42
CA PHE A 94 2.35 -0.77 0.03
C PHE A 94 1.53 -2.03 -0.31
N VAL A 95 1.76 -2.64 -1.46
CA VAL A 95 0.98 -3.81 -1.89
C VAL A 95 1.36 -5.06 -1.12
N SER A 96 2.65 -5.34 -0.96
CA SER A 96 3.12 -6.50 -0.19
C SER A 96 2.99 -6.31 1.31
N GLY A 97 3.03 -5.07 1.80
CA GLY A 97 2.96 -4.76 3.22
C GLY A 97 1.56 -4.43 3.74
N PHE A 98 0.65 -3.86 2.95
CA PHE A 98 -0.66 -3.46 3.47
C PHE A 98 -1.80 -4.41 3.08
N PHE A 99 -1.56 -5.34 2.15
CA PHE A 99 -2.59 -6.27 1.68
C PHE A 99 -2.12 -7.73 1.48
N PRO A 100 -1.64 -8.39 2.53
CA PRO A 100 -1.07 -9.74 2.43
C PRO A 100 -2.07 -10.78 1.89
N ASP A 101 -3.34 -10.76 2.32
CA ASP A 101 -4.38 -11.74 1.93
C ASP A 101 -4.75 -11.73 0.44
N SER A 102 -4.34 -10.70 -0.28
CA SER A 102 -4.61 -10.54 -1.70
C SER A 102 -3.56 -11.13 -2.62
N LEU A 103 -2.36 -11.37 -2.07
CA LEU A 103 -1.26 -12.05 -2.74
C LEU A 103 -1.39 -13.56 -2.50
N ALA A 104 -1.71 -13.97 -1.28
CA ALA A 104 -1.89 -15.39 -0.91
C ALA A 104 -3.02 -16.13 -1.67
N ARG A 105 -4.13 -15.46 -2.02
CA ARG A 105 -5.25 -16.09 -2.75
C ARG A 105 -5.07 -16.17 -4.26
N ARG A 106 -4.09 -15.45 -4.81
CA ARG A 106 -3.78 -15.45 -6.24
C ARG A 106 -2.65 -16.45 -6.46
N SER A 107 -2.99 -17.74 -6.45
CA SER A 107 -2.10 -18.88 -6.68
C SER A 107 -1.49 -18.88 -8.10
N SER A 108 -0.71 -17.84 -8.42
CA SER A 108 0.07 -17.71 -9.65
C SER A 108 1.47 -17.17 -9.29
N LEU A 109 2.29 -17.99 -8.61
CA LEU A 109 3.77 -18.05 -8.71
C LEU A 109 4.58 -16.72 -8.73
N VAL A 110 4.04 -15.63 -8.21
CA VAL A 110 4.73 -14.34 -8.06
C VAL A 110 4.54 -13.92 -6.60
N ASP A 111 5.19 -14.74 -5.77
CA ASP A 111 5.30 -14.69 -4.31
C ASP A 111 5.70 -13.30 -3.83
N ASP A 112 5.42 -12.97 -2.58
CA ASP A 112 5.80 -11.71 -1.93
C ASP A 112 7.27 -11.32 -2.16
N ASP A 113 8.15 -12.31 -2.38
CA ASP A 113 9.55 -12.13 -2.74
C ASP A 113 9.76 -11.36 -4.06
N TYR A 114 8.84 -11.43 -5.03
CA TYR A 114 8.90 -10.60 -6.24
C TYR A 114 8.67 -9.13 -5.93
N TYR A 115 7.66 -8.82 -5.11
CA TYR A 115 7.38 -7.44 -4.69
C TYR A 115 8.52 -6.89 -3.84
N ILE A 116 9.05 -7.72 -2.92
CA ILE A 116 10.21 -7.37 -2.09
C ILE A 116 11.44 -7.09 -2.96
N ALA A 117 11.77 -7.99 -3.88
CA ALA A 117 12.94 -7.84 -4.75
C ALA A 117 12.78 -6.64 -5.70
N MET A 118 11.61 -6.46 -6.31
CA MET A 118 11.34 -5.38 -7.25
C MET A 118 11.37 -4.02 -6.54
N GLY A 119 10.68 -3.90 -5.41
CA GLY A 119 10.61 -2.67 -4.65
C GLY A 119 11.95 -2.26 -4.05
N GLY A 120 12.68 -3.23 -3.48
CA GLY A 120 14.03 -3.00 -2.94
C GLY A 120 15.00 -2.48 -4.00
N ARG A 121 15.00 -3.09 -5.19
CA ARG A 121 15.82 -2.64 -6.33
C ARG A 121 15.40 -1.27 -6.86
N ALA A 122 14.10 -0.98 -6.84
CA ALA A 122 13.59 0.32 -7.26
C ALA A 122 14.11 1.44 -6.35
N TYR A 123 14.04 1.28 -5.02
CA TYR A 123 14.60 2.26 -4.09
C TYR A 123 16.12 2.37 -4.18
N ASP A 124 16.85 1.26 -4.38
CA ASP A 124 18.30 1.31 -4.61
C ASP A 124 18.64 2.19 -5.83
N ALA A 125 17.94 1.97 -6.94
CA ALA A 125 18.10 2.76 -8.15
C ALA A 125 17.76 4.25 -7.94
N VAL A 126 16.72 4.57 -7.15
CA VAL A 126 16.42 5.95 -6.73
C VAL A 126 17.58 6.56 -5.94
N GLY A 127 18.18 5.79 -5.02
CA GLY A 127 19.33 6.23 -4.23
C GLY A 127 20.56 6.55 -5.09
N VAL A 128 20.83 5.69 -6.09
CA VAL A 128 21.95 5.87 -7.03
C VAL A 128 21.74 7.09 -7.94
N LEU A 129 20.51 7.33 -8.41
CA LEU A 129 20.20 8.36 -9.41
C LEU A 129 19.81 9.72 -8.82
N GLY A 130 19.23 9.76 -7.61
CA GLY A 130 18.54 10.93 -7.03
C GLY A 130 19.23 11.64 -5.85
N GLY A 131 20.41 11.19 -5.43
CA GLY A 131 21.29 11.95 -4.53
C GLY A 131 21.03 11.86 -3.01
N HIS A 132 19.95 11.23 -2.55
CA HIS A 132 19.63 11.05 -1.11
C HIS A 132 19.87 9.61 -0.63
N ARG A 133 21.11 9.11 -0.76
CA ARG A 133 21.42 7.69 -0.58
C ARG A 133 20.98 7.10 0.76
N ASP A 134 21.06 7.82 1.87
CA ASP A 134 20.85 7.22 3.19
C ASP A 134 19.42 6.71 3.39
N LEU A 135 18.40 7.52 3.08
CA LEU A 135 16.99 7.11 3.14
C LEU A 135 16.71 5.95 2.19
N TRP A 136 17.10 6.11 0.92
CA TRP A 136 16.81 5.11 -0.11
C TRP A 136 17.54 3.79 0.13
N SER A 137 18.74 3.84 0.70
CA SER A 137 19.51 2.66 1.08
C SER A 137 18.87 1.91 2.24
N GLU A 138 18.30 2.61 3.23
CA GLU A 138 17.57 1.95 4.33
C GLU A 138 16.26 1.35 3.80
N LEU A 139 15.49 2.10 3.00
CA LEU A 139 14.26 1.60 2.37
C LEU A 139 14.52 0.36 1.50
N SER A 140 15.63 0.34 0.76
CA SER A 140 16.04 -0.79 -0.07
C SER A 140 16.50 -1.99 0.75
N SER A 141 17.48 -1.79 1.65
CA SER A 141 18.10 -2.88 2.41
C SER A 141 17.18 -3.48 3.47
N ARG A 142 16.24 -2.68 4.00
CA ARG A 142 15.27 -3.10 5.02
C ARG A 142 13.87 -3.30 4.45
N PHE A 143 13.73 -3.48 3.14
CA PHE A 143 12.43 -3.58 2.49
C PHE A 143 11.53 -4.65 3.12
N ARG A 144 12.07 -5.85 3.39
CA ARG A 144 11.32 -6.95 4.02
C ARG A 144 10.81 -6.57 5.41
N LEU A 145 11.66 -5.95 6.24
CA LEU A 145 11.26 -5.44 7.55
C LEU A 145 10.12 -4.42 7.42
N LEU A 146 10.20 -3.52 6.44
CA LEU A 146 9.14 -2.53 6.22
C LEU A 146 7.83 -3.19 5.77
N VAL A 147 7.90 -4.23 4.93
CA VAL A 147 6.74 -5.06 4.58
C VAL A 147 6.12 -5.70 5.83
N ASP A 148 6.94 -6.30 6.69
CA ASP A 148 6.48 -6.94 7.93
C ASP A 148 5.84 -5.93 8.91
N LEU A 149 6.42 -4.73 9.03
CA LEU A 149 5.86 -3.64 9.83
C LEU A 149 4.51 -3.17 9.26
N LEU A 150 4.40 -3.01 7.95
CA LEU A 150 3.16 -2.61 7.31
C LEU A 150 2.07 -3.69 7.43
N ASN A 151 2.45 -4.97 7.43
CA ASN A 151 1.50 -6.08 7.57
C ASN A 151 0.85 -6.00 8.94
N GLU A 152 1.64 -5.80 9.99
CA GLU A 152 1.12 -5.61 11.35
C GLU A 152 0.24 -4.35 11.47
N VAL A 153 0.64 -3.24 10.83
CA VAL A 153 -0.19 -2.02 10.76
C VAL A 153 -1.53 -2.31 10.08
N SER A 154 -1.55 -3.10 9.01
CA SER A 154 -2.77 -3.49 8.31
C SER A 154 -3.68 -4.35 9.18
N GLU A 155 -3.14 -5.37 9.84
CA GLU A 155 -3.87 -6.23 10.79
C GLU A 155 -4.51 -5.40 11.90
N ARG A 156 -3.73 -4.50 12.53
CA ARG A 156 -4.24 -3.59 13.56
C ARG A 156 -5.33 -2.67 13.01
N THR A 157 -5.17 -2.13 11.79
CA THR A 157 -6.18 -1.24 11.18
C THR A 157 -7.49 -1.96 10.91
N GLN A 158 -7.44 -3.21 10.43
CA GLN A 158 -8.61 -4.05 10.18
C GLN A 158 -9.38 -4.35 11.48
N LEU A 159 -8.67 -4.53 12.59
CA LEU A 159 -9.27 -4.79 13.90
C LEU A 159 -9.84 -3.54 14.59
N SER A 160 -9.39 -2.33 14.21
CA SER A 160 -9.54 -1.14 15.07
C SER A 160 -10.55 -0.08 14.63
N THR A 161 -11.08 -0.10 13.39
CA THR A 161 -11.85 1.08 12.92
C THR A 161 -13.04 0.84 11.99
N ASN A 162 -14.24 1.17 12.47
CA ASN A 162 -15.47 1.28 11.68
C ASN A 162 -15.36 2.28 10.51
N ALA A 163 -14.53 3.32 10.63
CA ALA A 163 -14.32 4.31 9.55
C ALA A 163 -13.44 3.79 8.40
N GLY A 164 -12.53 2.84 8.69
CA GLY A 164 -11.74 2.14 7.66
C GLY A 164 -12.63 1.26 6.80
N ILE A 165 -13.57 0.57 7.44
CA ILE A 165 -14.61 -0.23 6.78
C ILE A 165 -15.48 0.63 5.84
N VAL A 166 -15.87 1.85 6.25
CA VAL A 166 -16.65 2.77 5.40
C VAL A 166 -15.88 3.20 4.15
N ARG A 167 -14.57 3.52 4.27
CA ARG A 167 -13.74 3.86 3.10
C ARG A 167 -13.50 2.66 2.20
N LEU A 168 -13.32 1.47 2.79
CA LEU A 168 -13.19 0.20 2.08
C LEU A 168 -14.49 -0.13 1.31
N TYR A 169 -15.64 0.18 1.89
CA TYR A 169 -16.97 0.04 1.31
C TYR A 169 -17.21 1.02 0.15
N GLU A 170 -16.88 2.30 0.31
CA GLU A 170 -16.97 3.28 -0.80
C GLU A 170 -16.05 2.89 -1.97
N ARG A 171 -14.87 2.35 -1.67
CA ARG A 171 -13.94 1.82 -2.68
C ARG A 171 -14.48 0.57 -3.37
N TRP A 172 -15.09 -0.37 -2.63
CA TRP A 172 -15.77 -1.52 -3.22
C TRP A 172 -16.92 -1.09 -4.13
N LYS A 173 -17.77 -0.17 -3.66
CA LYS A 173 -18.93 0.33 -4.40
C LYS A 173 -18.54 0.95 -5.76
N LYS A 174 -17.38 1.61 -5.84
CA LYS A 174 -16.85 2.15 -7.10
C LYS A 174 -16.18 1.11 -8.00
N THR A 175 -15.51 0.10 -7.42
CA THR A 175 -14.62 -0.81 -8.16
C THR A 175 -15.22 -2.19 -8.45
N GLY A 176 -16.29 -2.57 -7.74
CA GLY A 176 -16.88 -3.91 -7.80
C GLY A 176 -15.95 -5.03 -7.29
N SER A 177 -14.80 -4.68 -6.70
CA SER A 177 -13.74 -5.64 -6.41
C SER A 177 -14.20 -6.76 -5.46
N GLU A 178 -14.27 -8.00 -5.94
CA GLU A 178 -14.61 -9.19 -5.12
C GLU A 178 -13.67 -9.38 -3.92
N ARG A 179 -12.43 -8.90 -4.04
CA ARG A 179 -11.45 -8.87 -2.96
C ARG A 179 -11.88 -7.91 -1.84
N LEU A 180 -12.27 -6.69 -2.18
CA LEU A 180 -12.80 -5.73 -1.20
C LEU A 180 -14.14 -6.23 -0.64
N ALA A 181 -14.96 -6.89 -1.47
CA ALA A 181 -16.19 -7.53 -1.05
C ALA A 181 -15.95 -8.61 0.02
N SER A 182 -14.97 -9.49 -0.20
CA SER A 182 -14.59 -10.54 0.75
C SER A 182 -14.11 -9.97 2.09
N LEU A 183 -13.31 -8.90 2.04
CA LEU A 183 -12.80 -8.22 3.24
C LEU A 183 -13.92 -7.52 4.01
N LEU A 184 -14.89 -6.91 3.31
CA LEU A 184 -16.09 -6.32 3.92
C LEU A 184 -16.99 -7.40 4.56
N ALA A 185 -17.17 -8.54 3.88
CA ALA A 185 -17.96 -9.65 4.38
C ALA A 185 -17.35 -10.31 5.62
N GLY A 186 -16.03 -10.48 5.68
CA GLY A 186 -15.31 -10.98 6.85
C GLY A 186 -15.40 -10.09 8.08
N GLN A 187 -15.77 -8.80 7.89
CA GLN A 187 -15.99 -7.82 8.95
C GLN A 187 -17.49 -7.67 9.31
N GLY A 188 -18.34 -8.58 8.85
CA GLY A 188 -19.77 -8.59 9.16
C GLY A 188 -20.60 -7.56 8.40
N VAL A 189 -20.05 -6.95 7.35
CA VAL A 189 -20.79 -6.01 6.48
C VAL A 189 -21.57 -6.78 5.43
N THR A 190 -22.90 -6.72 5.50
CA THR A 190 -23.79 -7.34 4.51
C THR A 190 -23.80 -6.52 3.22
N LEU A 191 -23.16 -7.04 2.17
CA LEU A 191 -23.14 -6.41 0.85
C LEU A 191 -24.43 -6.73 0.12
N SER A 192 -25.33 -5.75 -0.01
CA SER A 192 -26.50 -5.88 -0.88
C SER A 192 -26.06 -5.76 -2.34
N LEU A 193 -25.81 -6.90 -2.99
CA LEU A 193 -25.67 -7.00 -4.44
C LEU A 193 -27.05 -6.75 -5.09
N LYS A 194 -27.50 -5.50 -5.09
CA LYS A 194 -28.60 -5.07 -5.97
C LYS A 194 -28.13 -3.90 -6.81
N GLY A 195 -27.82 -4.21 -8.06
CA GLY A 195 -27.76 -3.20 -9.12
C GLY A 195 -26.59 -3.34 -10.09
N PHE A 196 -26.47 -4.45 -10.80
CA PHE A 196 -25.95 -4.46 -12.17
C PHE A 196 -26.70 -5.51 -12.98
N VAL A 197 -27.94 -5.15 -13.34
CA VAL A 197 -28.62 -5.69 -14.52
C VAL A 197 -29.04 -4.48 -15.33
N GLN A 198 -28.30 -4.21 -16.40
CA GLN A 198 -28.82 -4.18 -17.77
C GLN A 198 -27.66 -4.14 -18.75
#